data_AF-A0A950X274-F1
#
_entry.id   AF-A0A950X274-F1
#
_cell.length_a   1.000
_cell.length_b   1.000
_cell.length_c   1.000
_cell.angle_alpha   90.00
_cell.angle_beta   90.00
_cell.angle_gamma   90.00
#
_symmetry.space_group_name_H-M   'P 1'
#
loop_
_entity.id
_entity.type
_entity.pdbx_description
1 polymer ?
#
loop_
_entity_poly.entity_id
_entity_poly.type
_entity_poly.pdbx_seq_one_letter_code
_entity_poly.pdbx_strand_id
1 'polypeptide(L)'
;MESVHQPDRSGDRDAGELTALRSLVFVYLFLLLFEGALRKWVFPGWSSWLLVVRDPVVILIYLVAMSKGQMVVNRWLIGAALVVLTSFLITVAQGRPLLIALYGLRTNLLHLPLIFLLPRILTKSDVWRIGRLFVLLAAPMALLAALQFLSPRFAWLNVGAGGDPGGQLFAASGKIRPSGTFSFVTGMVSFLTMTGAFLLADLLQRRRLGTLARWVAIPSLVLSLGIA
;
A
#
# COMPACT_ATOMS: atom_id res chain seq x y z
N MET A 1 6.73 7.49 -57.77
CA MET A 1 7.32 7.73 -56.44
C MET A 1 6.17 7.74 -55.44
N GLU A 2 5.77 6.56 -54.95
CA GLU A 2 4.82 6.47 -53.83
C GLU A 2 5.61 6.68 -52.54
N SER A 3 5.31 7.76 -51.82
CA SER A 3 5.83 7.98 -50.48
C SER A 3 5.12 7.02 -49.53
N VAL A 4 5.84 5.98 -49.11
CA VAL A 4 5.42 5.07 -48.04
C VAL A 4 5.27 5.89 -46.75
N HIS A 5 4.01 6.16 -46.37
CA HIS A 5 3.67 6.75 -45.08
C HIS A 5 4.00 5.72 -43.99
N GLN A 6 5.16 5.85 -43.34
CA GLN A 6 5.50 5.04 -42.18
C GLN A 6 4.58 5.44 -41.02
N PRO A 7 3.85 4.49 -40.41
CA PRO A 7 3.03 4.79 -39.24
C PRO A 7 3.92 5.22 -38.09
N ASP A 8 3.50 6.28 -37.38
CA ASP A 8 4.20 6.84 -36.23
C ASP A 8 4.27 5.80 -35.09
N ARG A 9 5.42 5.11 -35.00
CA ARG A 9 5.71 4.10 -33.97
C ARG A 9 6.08 4.70 -32.61
N SER A 10 6.21 6.03 -32.50
CA SER A 10 6.62 6.69 -31.26
C SER A 10 5.46 6.83 -30.27
N GLY A 11 4.28 7.26 -30.74
CA GLY A 11 3.09 7.40 -29.90
C GLY A 11 2.54 6.09 -29.34
N ASP A 12 2.66 4.99 -30.09
CA ASP A 12 2.17 3.67 -29.66
C ASP A 12 3.08 3.04 -28.57
N ARG A 13 4.40 3.30 -28.64
CA ARG A 13 5.35 2.90 -27.59
C ARG A 13 5.10 3.66 -26.30
N ASP A 14 4.93 4.98 -26.36
CA ASP A 14 4.67 5.81 -25.17
C ASP A 14 3.37 5.41 -24.45
N ALA A 15 2.33 5.05 -25.20
CA ALA A 15 1.06 4.57 -24.65
C ALA A 15 1.18 3.18 -23.99
N GLY A 16 1.86 2.23 -24.63
CA GLY A 16 2.13 0.90 -24.07
C GLY A 16 3.00 0.97 -22.81
N GLU A 17 3.97 1.88 -22.81
CA GLU A 17 4.89 2.09 -21.72
C GLU A 17 4.26 2.76 -20.49
N LEU A 18 3.37 3.75 -20.67
CA LEU A 18 2.56 4.30 -19.57
C LEU A 18 1.63 3.25 -18.96
N THR A 19 1.13 2.33 -19.78
CA THR A 19 0.31 1.20 -19.34
C THR A 19 1.11 0.26 -18.44
N ALA A 20 2.37 -0.04 -18.78
CA ALA A 20 3.26 -0.84 -17.94
C ALA A 20 3.51 -0.19 -16.56
N LEU A 21 3.76 1.12 -16.50
CA LEU A 21 3.92 1.85 -15.22
C LEU A 21 2.66 1.77 -14.34
N ARG A 22 1.48 1.93 -14.93
CA ARG A 22 0.21 1.78 -14.22
C ARG A 22 0.06 0.37 -13.65
N SER A 23 0.35 -0.65 -14.44
CA SER A 23 0.32 -2.04 -13.98
C SER A 23 1.24 -2.28 -12.77
N LEU A 24 2.46 -1.73 -12.79
CA LEU A 24 3.38 -1.82 -11.64
C LEU A 24 2.81 -1.15 -10.38
N VAL A 25 2.13 0.00 -10.52
CA VAL A 25 1.44 0.64 -9.39
C VAL A 25 0.33 -0.24 -8.83
N PHE A 26 -0.44 -0.93 -9.69
CA PHE A 26 -1.47 -1.87 -9.23
C PHE A 26 -0.87 -3.12 -8.57
N VAL A 27 0.26 -3.63 -9.06
CA VAL A 27 1.02 -4.71 -8.40
C VAL A 27 1.51 -4.26 -7.03
N TYR A 28 2.09 -3.07 -6.93
CA TYR A 28 2.50 -2.48 -5.66
C TYR A 28 1.32 -2.37 -4.68
N LEU A 29 0.16 -1.91 -5.16
CA LEU A 29 -1.04 -1.80 -4.35
C LEU A 29 -1.57 -3.17 -3.89
N PHE A 30 -1.56 -4.16 -4.77
CA PHE A 30 -1.94 -5.52 -4.41
C PHE A 30 -1.04 -6.07 -3.29
N LEU A 31 0.28 -5.94 -3.45
CA LEU A 31 1.23 -6.34 -2.43
C LEU A 31 1.01 -5.55 -1.13
N LEU A 32 0.74 -4.24 -1.20
CA LEU A 32 0.47 -3.42 -0.02
C LEU A 32 -0.71 -3.96 0.81
N LEU A 33 -1.77 -4.42 0.13
CA LEU A 33 -2.99 -4.92 0.78
C LEU A 33 -2.87 -6.37 1.28
N PHE A 34 -2.11 -7.22 0.60
CA PHE A 34 -2.12 -8.67 0.84
C PHE A 34 -0.80 -9.27 1.32
N GLU A 35 0.32 -8.54 1.30
CA GLU A 35 1.62 -9.02 1.79
C GLU A 35 1.52 -9.55 3.23
N GLY A 36 0.80 -8.86 4.11
CA GLY A 36 0.62 -9.32 5.49
C GLY A 36 -0.12 -10.66 5.60
N ALA A 37 -1.10 -10.92 4.74
CA ALA A 37 -1.83 -12.19 4.71
C ALA A 37 -0.91 -13.31 4.24
N LEU A 38 -0.05 -13.04 3.25
CA LEU A 38 0.99 -13.96 2.81
C LEU A 38 1.96 -14.28 3.96
N ARG A 39 2.38 -13.27 4.73
CA ARG A 39 3.32 -13.43 5.84
C ARG A 39 2.75 -14.12 7.06
N LYS A 40 1.43 -14.04 7.27
CA LYS A 40 0.73 -14.63 8.41
C LYS A 40 0.27 -16.06 8.15
N TRP A 41 -0.32 -16.29 6.97
CA TRP A 41 -1.09 -17.52 6.73
C TRP A 41 -0.56 -18.37 5.58
N VAL A 42 -0.10 -17.76 4.49
CA VAL A 42 0.23 -18.53 3.26
C VAL A 42 1.69 -19.01 3.25
N PHE A 43 2.64 -18.12 3.53
CA PHE A 43 4.08 -18.38 3.49
C PHE A 43 4.80 -17.80 4.72
N PRO A 44 4.46 -18.25 5.95
CA PRO A 44 5.07 -17.73 7.18
C PRO A 44 6.60 -17.89 7.20
N GLY A 45 7.14 -19.00 6.67
CA GLY A 45 8.59 -19.22 6.58
C GLY A 45 9.34 -18.22 5.68
N TRP A 46 8.64 -17.51 4.79
CA TRP A 46 9.21 -16.50 3.89
C TRP A 46 8.91 -15.07 4.35
N SER A 47 8.48 -14.89 5.60
CA SER A 47 8.02 -13.59 6.10
C SER A 47 9.04 -12.46 5.93
N SER A 48 10.33 -12.73 6.15
CA SER A 48 11.40 -11.76 5.97
C SER A 48 11.60 -11.33 4.52
N TRP A 49 11.46 -12.26 3.57
CA TRP A 49 11.53 -11.96 2.14
C TRP A 49 10.29 -11.21 1.65
N LEU A 50 9.12 -11.62 2.14
CA LEU A 50 7.86 -10.93 1.83
C LEU A 50 7.82 -9.51 2.37
N LEU A 51 8.47 -9.22 3.49
CA LEU A 51 8.59 -7.86 4.04
C LEU A 51 9.24 -6.87 3.06
N VAL A 52 10.10 -7.35 2.15
CA VAL A 52 10.83 -6.54 1.16
C VAL A 52 10.33 -6.76 -0.26
N VAL A 53 9.29 -7.56 -0.48
CA VAL A 53 8.79 -7.92 -1.83
C VAL A 53 8.32 -6.71 -2.65
N ARG A 54 7.93 -5.62 -1.99
CA ARG A 54 7.52 -4.37 -2.64
C ARG A 54 8.69 -3.52 -3.13
N ASP A 55 9.89 -3.76 -2.62
CA ASP A 55 11.07 -2.94 -2.92
C ASP A 55 11.50 -3.06 -4.39
N PRO A 56 11.61 -4.27 -4.98
CA PRO A 56 11.90 -4.39 -6.40
C PRO A 56 10.84 -3.72 -7.29
N VAL A 57 9.57 -3.78 -6.88
CA VAL A 57 8.46 -3.18 -7.65
C VAL A 57 8.58 -1.66 -7.65
N VAL A 58 8.82 -1.02 -6.50
CA VAL A 58 8.96 0.44 -6.45
C VAL A 58 10.24 0.92 -7.13
N ILE A 59 11.34 0.16 -7.02
CA ILE A 59 12.58 0.46 -7.75
C ILE A 59 12.33 0.41 -9.25
N LEU A 60 11.63 -0.62 -9.75
CA LEU A 60 11.30 -0.73 -11.17
C LEU A 60 10.39 0.43 -11.63
N ILE A 61 9.42 0.85 -10.82
CA ILE A 61 8.62 2.05 -11.10
C ILE A 61 9.52 3.27 -11.27
N TYR A 62 10.50 3.48 -10.39
CA TYR A 62 11.42 4.61 -10.48
C TYR A 62 12.33 4.53 -11.70
N LEU A 63 12.93 3.38 -11.99
CA LEU A 63 13.79 3.20 -13.16
C LEU A 63 13.05 3.51 -14.46
N VAL A 64 11.82 3.00 -14.59
CA VAL A 64 10.98 3.24 -15.77
C VAL A 64 10.46 4.68 -15.81
N ALA A 65 10.19 5.31 -14.66
CA ALA A 65 9.82 6.73 -14.63
C ALA A 65 10.99 7.66 -14.96
N MET A 66 12.21 7.30 -14.53
CA MET A 66 13.46 8.00 -14.86
C MET A 66 13.73 7.95 -16.36
N SER A 67 13.64 6.78 -16.99
CA SER A 67 13.87 6.62 -18.42
C SER A 67 12.91 7.43 -19.28
N LYS A 68 11.75 7.82 -18.73
CA LYS A 68 10.69 8.60 -19.39
C LYS A 68 10.67 10.08 -19.01
N GLY A 69 11.62 10.55 -18.21
CA GLY A 69 11.63 11.92 -17.71
C GLY A 69 10.41 12.28 -16.84
N GLN A 70 9.70 11.30 -16.28
CA GLN A 70 8.49 11.49 -15.47
C GLN A 70 8.80 11.67 -13.98
N MET A 71 10.08 11.55 -13.58
CA MET A 71 10.48 11.75 -12.19
C MET A 71 10.10 13.14 -11.70
N VAL A 72 9.53 13.16 -10.50
CA VAL A 72 9.13 14.40 -9.82
C VAL A 72 10.06 14.60 -8.64
N VAL A 73 10.90 15.64 -8.73
CA VAL A 73 11.69 16.12 -7.60
C VAL A 73 11.15 17.48 -7.20
N ASN A 74 10.74 17.62 -5.95
CA ASN A 74 10.21 18.87 -5.42
C ASN A 74 10.80 19.16 -4.03
N ARG A 75 10.61 20.38 -3.52
CA ARG A 75 11.17 20.81 -2.23
C ARG A 75 10.76 19.94 -1.04
N TRP A 76 9.57 19.33 -1.09
CA TRP A 76 9.06 18.45 -0.02
C TRP A 76 9.79 17.12 -0.04
N LEU A 77 9.99 16.54 -1.23
CA LEU A 77 10.79 15.33 -1.39
C LEU A 77 12.24 15.57 -0.98
N ILE A 78 12.84 16.70 -1.39
CA ILE A 78 14.21 17.07 -1.00
C ILE A 78 14.29 17.24 0.52
N GLY A 79 13.36 17.98 1.13
CA GLY A 79 13.32 18.18 2.59
C GLY A 79 13.20 16.87 3.35
N ALA A 80 12.29 15.98 2.94
CA ALA A 80 12.14 14.66 3.55
C ALA A 80 13.40 13.80 3.35
N ALA A 81 14.01 13.82 2.16
CA ALA A 81 15.26 13.12 1.91
C ALA A 81 16.40 13.63 2.80
N LEU A 82 16.52 14.94 3.00
CA LEU A 82 17.50 15.55 3.89
C LEU A 82 17.29 15.13 5.35
N VAL A 83 16.04 15.14 5.83
CA VAL A 83 15.72 14.68 7.20
C VAL A 83 16.12 13.21 7.37
N VAL A 84 15.67 12.33 6.47
CA VAL A 84 15.97 10.90 6.56
C VAL A 84 17.48 10.63 6.42
N LEU A 85 18.17 11.32 5.52
CA LEU A 85 19.62 11.19 5.35
C LEU A 85 20.37 11.68 6.60
N THR A 86 19.94 12.78 7.21
CA THR A 86 20.52 13.27 8.46
C THR A 86 20.30 12.25 9.59
N SER A 87 19.09 11.70 9.74
CA SER A 87 18.83 10.64 10.71
C SER A 87 19.68 9.39 10.46
N PHE A 88 19.89 9.02 9.20
CA PHE A 88 20.79 7.93 8.81
C PHE A 88 22.24 8.21 9.25
N LEU A 89 22.77 9.39 8.92
CA LEU A 89 24.14 9.78 9.29
C LEU A 89 24.33 9.84 10.81
N ILE A 90 23.37 10.37 11.56
CA ILE A 90 23.40 10.36 13.04
C ILE A 90 23.42 8.92 13.57
N THR A 91 22.58 8.04 13.02
CA THR A 91 22.51 6.63 13.43
C THR A 91 23.84 5.91 13.22
N VAL A 92 24.49 6.15 12.07
CA VAL A 92 25.82 5.59 11.76
C VAL A 92 26.90 6.20 12.67
N ALA A 93 26.88 7.52 12.89
CA ALA A 93 27.83 8.22 13.76
C ALA A 93 27.75 7.76 15.23
N GLN A 94 26.58 7.31 15.68
CA GLN A 94 26.38 6.68 16.99
C GLN A 94 26.87 5.22 17.07
N GLY A 95 27.53 4.71 16.03
CA GLY A 95 28.09 3.36 16.01
C GLY A 95 27.03 2.26 15.89
N ARG A 96 25.81 2.57 15.41
CA ARG A 96 24.78 1.54 15.19
C ARG A 96 25.14 0.68 13.97
N PRO A 97 24.79 -0.62 13.97
CA PRO A 97 25.04 -1.50 12.82
C PRO A 97 24.50 -0.90 11.52
N LEU A 98 25.35 -0.88 10.47
CA LEU A 98 25.01 -0.29 9.18
C LEU A 98 23.72 -0.88 8.59
N LEU A 99 23.49 -2.18 8.77
CA LEU A 99 22.29 -2.85 8.28
C LEU A 99 20.99 -2.29 8.90
N ILE A 100 21.02 -1.89 10.18
CA ILE A 100 19.88 -1.28 10.86
C ILE A 100 19.64 0.13 10.31
N ALA A 101 20.71 0.90 10.11
CA ALA A 101 20.61 2.24 9.53
C ALA A 101 20.07 2.18 8.09
N LEU A 102 20.55 1.24 7.26
CA LEU A 102 20.06 1.01 5.90
C LEU A 102 18.59 0.55 5.88
N TYR A 103 18.20 -0.31 6.82
CA TYR A 103 16.81 -0.73 6.97
C TYR A 103 15.88 0.46 7.28
N GLY A 104 16.33 1.39 8.12
CA GLY A 104 15.64 2.65 8.40
C GLY A 104 15.55 3.55 7.17
N LEU A 105 16.64 3.72 6.43
CA LEU A 105 16.68 4.50 5.18
C LEU A 105 15.71 3.93 4.14
N ARG A 106 15.73 2.62 3.92
CA ARG A 106 14.81 1.90 3.04
C ARG A 106 13.37 2.16 3.43
N THR A 107 13.03 2.00 4.70
CA THR A 107 11.63 2.12 5.16
C THR A 107 11.10 3.56 5.05
N ASN A 108 11.94 4.57 5.31
CA ASN A 108 11.51 5.96 5.37
C ASN A 108 11.65 6.73 4.05
N LEU A 109 12.56 6.32 3.15
CA LEU A 109 12.83 7.05 1.92
C LEU A 109 12.44 6.30 0.65
N LEU A 110 12.59 4.97 0.58
CA LEU A 110 12.41 4.24 -0.68
C LEU A 110 10.99 4.40 -1.25
N HIS A 111 9.97 4.32 -0.41
CA HIS A 111 8.57 4.33 -0.85
C HIS A 111 7.98 5.75 -0.96
N LEU A 112 8.64 6.75 -0.39
CA LEU A 112 8.14 8.13 -0.29
C LEU A 112 8.04 8.86 -1.65
N PRO A 113 9.05 8.83 -2.54
CA PRO A 113 8.97 9.50 -3.85
C PRO A 113 7.76 9.06 -4.69
N LEU A 114 7.31 7.81 -4.53
CA LEU A 114 6.17 7.26 -5.26
C LEU A 114 4.92 8.14 -5.10
N ILE A 115 4.68 8.73 -3.93
CA ILE A 115 3.52 9.60 -3.69
C ILE A 115 3.47 10.77 -4.68
N PHE A 116 4.62 11.38 -4.98
CA PHE A 116 4.72 12.50 -5.91
C PHE A 116 4.67 12.07 -7.38
N LEU A 117 4.97 10.80 -7.65
CA LEU A 117 4.98 10.22 -8.97
C LEU A 117 3.59 9.70 -9.39
N LEU A 118 2.76 9.26 -8.43
CA LEU A 118 1.40 8.75 -8.69
C LEU A 118 0.54 9.68 -9.57
N PRO A 119 0.50 11.02 -9.38
CA PRO A 119 -0.30 11.91 -10.23
C PRO A 119 0.18 11.98 -11.68
N ARG A 120 1.45 11.63 -11.97
CA ARG A 120 1.98 11.55 -13.33
C ARG A 120 1.64 10.22 -14.01
N ILE A 121 1.49 9.14 -13.22
CA ILE A 121 1.23 7.79 -13.72
C ILE A 121 -0.28 7.52 -13.86
N LEU A 122 -1.04 7.84 -12.81
CA LEU A 122 -2.45 7.47 -12.69
C LEU A 122 -3.37 8.51 -13.32
N THR A 123 -4.36 8.04 -14.05
CA THR A 123 -5.46 8.90 -14.51
C THR A 123 -6.50 9.06 -13.39
N LYS A 124 -7.38 10.06 -13.53
CA LYS A 124 -8.56 10.20 -12.65
C LYS A 124 -9.39 8.92 -12.60
N SER A 125 -9.50 8.20 -13.72
CA SER A 125 -10.23 6.94 -13.78
C SER A 125 -9.58 5.83 -12.94
N ASP A 126 -8.25 5.77 -12.92
CA ASP A 126 -7.49 4.77 -12.15
C ASP A 126 -7.62 5.02 -10.66
N VAL A 127 -7.59 6.29 -10.23
CA VAL A 127 -7.83 6.67 -8.83
C VAL A 127 -9.21 6.21 -8.36
N TRP A 128 -10.25 6.34 -9.19
CA TRP A 128 -11.59 5.83 -8.86
C TRP A 128 -11.67 4.29 -8.89
N ARG A 129 -10.89 3.61 -9.73
CA ARG A 129 -10.78 2.14 -9.69
C ARG A 129 -10.14 1.67 -8.38
N ILE A 130 -9.07 2.35 -7.94
CA ILE A 130 -8.44 2.11 -6.63
C ILE A 130 -9.47 2.35 -5.52
N GLY A 131 -10.18 3.49 -5.52
CA GLY A 131 -11.21 3.75 -4.52
C GLY A 131 -12.31 2.68 -4.49
N ARG A 132 -12.77 2.21 -5.65
CA ARG A 132 -13.72 1.11 -5.75
C ARG A 132 -13.17 -0.18 -5.15
N LEU A 133 -11.90 -0.51 -5.39
CA LEU A 133 -11.23 -1.66 -4.79
C LEU A 133 -11.24 -1.57 -3.26
N PHE A 134 -10.84 -0.43 -2.69
CA PHE A 134 -10.86 -0.22 -1.22
C PHE A 134 -12.26 -0.39 -0.64
N VAL A 135 -13.26 0.23 -1.25
CA VAL A 135 -14.66 0.14 -0.81
C VAL A 135 -15.21 -1.28 -0.91
N LEU A 136 -14.89 -2.02 -1.97
CA LEU A 136 -15.28 -3.43 -2.11
C LEU A 136 -14.58 -4.32 -1.08
N LEU A 137 -13.30 -4.07 -0.80
CA LEU A 137 -12.53 -4.81 0.19
C LEU A 137 -12.90 -4.47 1.63
N ALA A 138 -13.63 -3.36 1.87
CA ALA A 138 -14.03 -2.94 3.20
C ALA A 138 -14.84 -4.03 3.93
N ALA A 139 -15.77 -4.69 3.23
CA ALA A 139 -16.58 -5.77 3.81
C ALA A 139 -15.78 -6.99 4.26
N PRO A 140 -15.01 -7.66 3.37
CA PRO A 140 -14.22 -8.80 3.79
C PRO A 140 -13.18 -8.41 4.85
N MET A 141 -12.63 -7.19 4.80
CA MET A 141 -11.68 -6.71 5.80
C MET A 141 -12.34 -6.50 7.17
N ALA A 142 -13.53 -5.90 7.22
CA ALA A 142 -14.28 -5.69 8.45
C ALA A 142 -14.76 -7.02 9.06
N LEU A 143 -15.22 -7.96 8.23
CA LEU A 143 -15.58 -9.30 8.67
C LEU A 143 -14.36 -10.02 9.26
N LEU A 144 -13.23 -10.00 8.56
CA LEU A 144 -11.98 -10.58 9.05
C LEU A 144 -11.55 -9.96 10.37
N ALA A 145 -11.61 -8.63 10.49
CA ALA A 145 -11.27 -7.92 11.72
C ALA A 145 -12.21 -8.27 12.88
N ALA A 146 -13.52 -8.40 12.62
CA ALA A 146 -14.49 -8.83 13.63
C ALA A 146 -14.20 -10.26 14.10
N LEU A 147 -13.90 -11.17 13.17
CA LEU A 147 -13.49 -12.54 13.52
C LEU A 147 -12.19 -12.55 14.33
N GLN A 148 -11.21 -11.71 13.98
CA GLN A 148 -9.97 -11.56 14.74
C GLN A 148 -10.22 -11.06 16.17
N PHE A 149 -11.10 -10.07 16.34
CA PHE A 149 -11.48 -9.52 17.65
C PHE A 149 -12.26 -10.51 18.52
N LEU A 150 -13.17 -11.27 17.92
CA LEU A 150 -13.96 -12.26 18.63
C LEU A 150 -13.13 -13.49 19.02
N SER A 151 -12.14 -13.84 18.20
CA SER A 151 -11.29 -15.02 18.40
C SER A 151 -10.30 -14.88 19.57
N PRO A 152 -9.90 -16.00 20.19
CA PRO A 152 -8.81 -16.01 21.16
C PRO A 152 -7.50 -15.47 20.59
N ARG A 153 -6.63 -14.92 21.44
CA ARG A 153 -5.33 -14.36 21.03
C ARG A 153 -4.42 -15.34 20.26
N PHE A 154 -4.48 -16.62 20.61
CA PHE A 154 -3.66 -17.67 20.01
C PHE A 154 -4.39 -18.41 18.87
N ALA A 155 -5.56 -17.94 18.47
CA ALA A 155 -6.23 -18.50 17.32
C ALA A 155 -5.37 -18.32 16.06
N TRP A 156 -5.47 -19.27 15.12
CA TRP A 156 -4.75 -19.24 13.85
C TRP A 156 -4.97 -17.94 13.05
N LEU A 157 -6.13 -17.31 13.21
CA LEU A 157 -6.48 -16.03 12.57
C LEU A 157 -5.69 -14.83 13.15
N ASN A 158 -5.20 -14.99 14.38
CA ASN A 158 -4.55 -13.96 15.19
C ASN A 158 -3.03 -14.14 15.27
N VAL A 159 -2.46 -15.04 14.46
CA VAL A 159 -1.01 -15.15 14.31
C VAL A 159 -0.42 -13.85 13.76
N GLY A 160 0.79 -13.52 14.21
CA GLY A 160 1.60 -12.42 13.70
C GLY A 160 2.35 -12.81 12.42
N ALA A 161 3.06 -11.85 11.84
CA ALA A 161 3.90 -12.11 10.68
C ALA A 161 4.98 -13.15 11.03
N GLY A 162 5.21 -14.12 10.14
CA GLY A 162 6.07 -15.28 10.43
C GLY A 162 5.32 -16.46 11.07
N GLY A 163 3.99 -16.37 11.21
CA GLY A 163 3.18 -17.41 11.85
C GLY A 163 3.27 -17.39 13.38
N ASP A 164 3.70 -16.28 13.97
CA ASP A 164 3.96 -16.14 15.41
C ASP A 164 2.66 -16.18 16.24
N PRO A 165 2.40 -17.23 17.04
CA PRO A 165 1.18 -17.32 17.84
C PRO A 165 1.11 -16.22 18.90
N GLY A 166 0.11 -15.34 18.77
CA GLY A 166 -0.02 -14.18 19.67
C GLY A 166 0.86 -12.99 19.33
N GLY A 167 1.52 -12.98 18.16
CA GLY A 167 2.34 -11.87 17.67
C GLY A 167 1.58 -10.60 17.25
N GLN A 168 0.26 -10.55 17.47
CA GLN A 168 -0.55 -9.33 17.27
C GLN A 168 -0.61 -8.47 18.53
N LEU A 169 -0.80 -7.16 18.36
CA LEU A 169 -0.86 -6.22 19.47
C LEU A 169 -2.07 -6.50 20.39
N PHE A 170 -1.84 -6.37 21.68
CA PHE A 170 -2.87 -6.52 22.71
C PHE A 170 -3.75 -5.27 22.84
N ALA A 171 -5.03 -5.52 23.07
CA ALA A 171 -6.02 -4.56 23.55
C ALA A 171 -6.37 -4.90 25.02
N ALA A 172 -7.27 -4.10 25.62
CA ALA A 172 -7.78 -4.39 26.95
C ALA A 172 -8.57 -5.72 26.99
N SER A 173 -8.74 -6.28 28.19
CA SER A 173 -9.60 -7.45 28.44
C SER A 173 -9.25 -8.72 27.65
N GLY A 174 -7.96 -8.92 27.36
CA GLY A 174 -7.47 -10.13 26.67
C GLY A 174 -7.80 -10.20 25.17
N LYS A 175 -8.28 -9.09 24.60
CA LYS A 175 -8.53 -8.93 23.17
C LYS A 175 -7.28 -8.51 22.42
N ILE A 176 -7.26 -8.74 21.11
CA ILE A 176 -6.20 -8.26 20.22
C ILE A 176 -6.72 -7.06 19.41
N ARG A 177 -5.80 -6.24 18.91
CA ARG A 177 -6.10 -5.19 17.92
C ARG A 177 -6.10 -5.80 16.52
N PRO A 178 -7.27 -5.93 15.86
CA PRO A 178 -7.36 -6.61 14.58
C PRO A 178 -6.49 -5.92 13.51
N SER A 179 -5.75 -6.72 12.76
CA SER A 179 -4.85 -6.24 11.70
C SER A 179 -5.39 -6.52 10.30
N GLY A 180 -6.53 -7.19 10.16
CA GLY A 180 -7.07 -7.59 8.85
C GLY A 180 -6.06 -8.46 8.11
N THR A 181 -5.83 -8.17 6.83
CA THR A 181 -4.76 -8.79 6.03
C THR A 181 -3.38 -8.19 6.28
N PHE A 182 -3.25 -7.11 7.05
CA PHE A 182 -1.96 -6.45 7.28
C PHE A 182 -1.14 -7.17 8.35
N SER A 183 0.18 -7.00 8.31
CA SER A 183 1.08 -7.53 9.35
C SER A 183 0.88 -6.83 10.71
N PHE A 184 0.35 -5.60 10.71
CA PHE A 184 0.17 -4.76 11.90
C PHE A 184 -1.09 -3.88 11.79
N VAL A 185 -1.63 -3.47 12.94
CA VAL A 185 -2.87 -2.66 13.05
C VAL A 185 -2.79 -1.33 12.26
N THR A 186 -1.61 -0.71 12.17
CA THR A 186 -1.44 0.56 11.44
C THR A 186 -1.86 0.45 9.96
N GLY A 187 -1.63 -0.71 9.34
CA GLY A 187 -2.07 -0.98 7.97
C GLY A 187 -3.59 -1.00 7.87
N MET A 188 -4.26 -1.64 8.83
CA MET A 188 -5.73 -1.69 8.90
C MET A 188 -6.31 -0.28 9.09
N VAL A 189 -5.76 0.51 10.03
CA VAL A 189 -6.20 1.89 10.26
C VAL A 189 -6.06 2.73 8.99
N SER A 190 -4.90 2.66 8.32
CA SER A 190 -4.66 3.40 7.07
C SER A 190 -5.60 2.97 5.94
N PHE A 191 -5.90 1.67 5.84
CA PHE A 191 -6.90 1.15 4.89
C PHE A 191 -8.30 1.69 5.16
N LEU A 192 -8.75 1.70 6.42
CA LEU A 192 -10.05 2.25 6.81
C LEU A 192 -10.13 3.76 6.54
N THR A 193 -9.07 4.51 6.88
CA THR A 193 -9.00 5.96 6.61
C THR A 193 -9.10 6.25 5.11
N MET A 194 -8.36 5.49 4.29
CA MET A 194 -8.40 5.64 2.83
C MET A 194 -9.77 5.26 2.26
N THR A 195 -10.35 4.17 2.74
CA THR A 195 -11.71 3.73 2.35
C THR A 195 -12.75 4.80 2.70
N GLY A 196 -12.68 5.36 3.91
CA GLY A 196 -13.53 6.46 4.34
C GLY A 196 -13.38 7.70 3.47
N ALA A 197 -12.14 8.09 3.12
CA ALA A 197 -11.88 9.21 2.23
C ALA A 197 -12.52 9.01 0.83
N PHE A 198 -12.38 7.82 0.23
CA PHE A 198 -13.01 7.51 -1.05
C PHE A 198 -14.53 7.48 -0.98
N LEU A 199 -15.09 6.97 0.11
CA LEU A 199 -16.53 6.93 0.33
C LEU A 199 -17.11 8.35 0.50
N LEU A 200 -16.46 9.20 1.30
CA LEU A 200 -16.83 10.61 1.44
C LEU A 200 -16.75 11.35 0.11
N ALA A 201 -15.67 11.14 -0.66
CA ALA A 201 -15.53 11.71 -1.99
C ALA A 201 -16.66 11.26 -2.94
N ASP A 202 -17.05 9.99 -2.91
CA ASP A 202 -18.16 9.47 -3.72
C ASP A 202 -19.52 10.07 -3.35
N LEU A 203 -19.77 10.24 -2.04
CA LEU A 203 -21.00 10.85 -1.52
C LEU A 203 -21.12 12.32 -1.92
N LEU A 204 -20.01 13.07 -1.92
CA LEU A 204 -19.97 14.49 -2.28
C LEU A 204 -19.99 14.75 -3.80
N GLN A 205 -19.33 13.91 -4.61
CA GLN A 205 -18.99 14.23 -6.02
C GLN A 205 -19.78 13.45 -7.08
N ARG A 206 -20.97 12.92 -6.75
CA ARG A 206 -21.90 12.19 -7.66
C ARG A 206 -21.57 10.71 -7.91
N ARG A 207 -21.74 9.86 -6.88
CA ARG A 207 -22.09 8.42 -6.98
C ARG A 207 -21.35 7.61 -8.08
N ARG A 208 -20.03 7.78 -8.22
CA ARG A 208 -19.19 7.00 -9.14
C ARG A 208 -18.97 5.55 -8.69
N LEU A 209 -19.23 5.26 -7.42
CA LEU A 209 -19.29 3.92 -6.86
C LEU A 209 -20.70 3.34 -7.01
N GLY A 210 -20.79 2.01 -7.13
CA GLY A 210 -22.07 1.32 -7.19
C GLY A 210 -22.83 1.46 -5.87
N THR A 211 -24.17 1.48 -5.93
CA THR A 211 -25.03 1.61 -4.73
C THR A 211 -24.77 0.51 -3.71
N LEU A 212 -24.61 -0.74 -4.15
CA LEU A 212 -24.26 -1.86 -3.28
C LEU A 212 -22.93 -1.64 -2.55
N ALA A 213 -21.89 -1.18 -3.25
CA ALA A 213 -20.58 -0.94 -2.67
C ALA A 213 -20.62 0.12 -1.55
N ARG A 214 -21.44 1.18 -1.71
CA ARG A 214 -21.66 2.18 -0.65
C ARG A 214 -22.33 1.58 0.57
N TRP A 215 -23.44 0.86 0.37
CA TRP A 215 -24.23 0.28 1.47
C TRP A 215 -23.49 -0.80 2.24
N VAL A 216 -22.53 -1.47 1.60
CA VAL A 216 -21.67 -2.45 2.26
C VAL A 216 -20.52 -1.76 3.01
N ALA A 217 -19.92 -0.72 2.45
CA ALA A 217 -18.77 -0.06 3.07
C ALA A 217 -19.13 0.76 4.31
N ILE A 218 -20.30 1.44 4.35
CA ILE A 218 -20.71 2.25 5.51
C ILE A 218 -20.78 1.39 6.80
N PRO A 219 -21.54 0.28 6.85
CA PRO A 219 -21.57 -0.59 8.02
C PRO A 219 -20.20 -1.21 8.32
N SER A 220 -19.42 -1.55 7.29
CA SER A 220 -18.08 -2.13 7.47
C SER A 220 -17.14 -1.17 8.19
N LEU A 221 -17.19 0.13 7.87
CA LEU A 221 -16.41 1.16 8.56
C LEU A 221 -16.90 1.35 10.00
N VAL A 222 -18.21 1.41 10.23
CA VAL A 222 -18.79 1.55 11.57
C VAL A 222 -18.42 0.36 12.46
N LEU A 223 -18.56 -0.86 11.95
CA LEU A 223 -18.16 -2.08 12.65
C LEU A 223 -16.67 -2.04 12.99
N SER A 224 -15.83 -1.65 12.02
CA SER A 224 -14.39 -1.59 12.20
C SER A 224 -13.96 -0.56 13.26
N LEU A 225 -14.70 0.56 13.40
CA LEU A 225 -14.45 1.54 14.47
C LEU A 225 -14.79 0.99 15.86
N GLY A 226 -15.79 0.10 15.97
CA GLY A 226 -16.18 -0.51 17.24
C GLY A 226 -15.23 -1.60 17.75
N ILE A 227 -14.36 -2.12 16.89
CA ILE A 227 -13.44 -3.23 17.20
C ILE A 227 -11.95 -2.83 17.12
N ALA A 228 -11.66 -1.58 16.75
CA ALA A 228 -10.30 -1.04 16.61
C ALA A 228 -9.71 -0.54 17.94
#